data_AF-A0A926JC74-F1
#
_entry.id   AF-A0A926JC74-F1
#
_cell.length_a   1.000
_cell.length_b   1.000
_cell.length_c   1.000
_cell.angle_alpha   90.00
_cell.angle_beta   90.00
_cell.angle_gamma   90.00
#
_symmetry.space_group_name_H-M   'P 1'
#
loop_
_entity.id
_entity.type
_entity.pdbx_description
1 polymer ?
#
loop_
_entity_poly.entity_id
_entity_poly.type
_entity_poly.pdbx_seq_one_letter_code
_entity_poly.pdbx_strand_id
1 'polypeptide(L)'
;MAGARGPRPTVVVLTALQVEYEAVRRHLEDVREVELPQGTLVDVGRIPGLDWEVALAETGPTNTRAALVTQPTIEYFEAEAVFFVGVAGALKDDLRLGDVVVARKVYGYHGGRESVDGFNARPDAWEPAYDVDQLVRSARRNNPWAFLSPDTRPAAPPRVHFEPIASGDVLIGSRDSETARRIRSHYNDAVAVDMESQGVAHAARMHRAVRTLSVRGISDFADSGKATSDAAGSQETASRHAAAFALRVLRDLRPARRPAQERPQGPAVVVVSGPDRGSGPAAWDSRPTVEVEGREYLLYEGPGDLLHELRDGDVVRRQAVARVVSDRDSRGSYAWLRQVEWVRPLPGPGRFDPLAALEQEAALCRALRGPDVVQLTRRGNTATLALAWPADPKLGRPLETLHELLPERPEPTDSLRLWSTVKGLAEVAEVIERLGSENLSHRALRPTAVVMNRPHMVLRDFGLATLPPRPGENPGPYQAPEQRYGSGFRPGPATDVYQLGALLYRALAGRTPAPGPPGLSPQVAPASVPDSLAHVVAGALRQDPGARPGVRTLRLALLAAARELSSVPPTQR
;
A
#
# COMPACT_ATOMS: atom_id res chain seq x y z
N MET A 1 34.57 -10.88 7.64
CA MET A 1 33.90 -9.69 7.09
C MET A 1 32.79 -10.14 6.13
N ALA A 2 31.52 -9.93 6.49
CA ALA A 2 30.38 -10.10 5.58
C ALA A 2 29.33 -9.04 5.96
N GLY A 3 29.17 -8.02 5.11
CA GLY A 3 28.29 -6.88 5.39
C GLY A 3 26.80 -7.26 5.26
N ALA A 4 26.00 -6.88 6.25
CA ALA A 4 24.54 -6.98 6.19
C ALA A 4 24.00 -6.05 5.08
N ARG A 5 23.57 -6.64 3.96
CA ARG A 5 22.83 -5.96 2.89
C ARG A 5 21.40 -5.69 3.43
N GLY A 6 20.91 -4.45 3.33
CA GLY A 6 19.51 -4.10 3.64
C GLY A 6 18.50 -4.88 2.77
N PRO A 7 17.17 -4.74 3.02
CA PRO A 7 16.16 -5.48 2.25
C PRO A 7 16.36 -5.23 0.76
N ARG A 8 16.46 -6.31 -0.01
CA ARG A 8 16.67 -6.25 -1.44
C ARG A 8 15.36 -5.83 -2.11
N PRO A 9 15.42 -5.05 -3.19
CA PRO A 9 14.25 -4.66 -3.96
C PRO A 9 13.62 -5.90 -4.59
N THR A 10 12.29 -5.96 -4.57
CA THR A 10 11.52 -7.12 -5.02
C THR A 10 10.91 -6.88 -6.40
N VAL A 11 11.04 -7.87 -7.26
CA VAL A 11 10.25 -8.02 -8.49
C VAL A 11 9.26 -9.16 -8.29
N VAL A 12 8.02 -8.93 -8.69
CA VAL A 12 7.02 -9.98 -8.77
C VAL A 12 7.04 -10.55 -10.19
N VAL A 13 7.17 -11.86 -10.31
CA VAL A 13 7.03 -12.58 -11.57
C VAL A 13 5.76 -13.41 -11.48
N LEU A 14 4.86 -13.22 -12.44
CA LEU A 14 3.61 -13.95 -12.52
C LEU A 14 3.65 -14.89 -13.73
N THR A 15 3.03 -16.05 -13.60
CA THR A 15 2.83 -17.03 -14.67
C THR A 15 1.41 -17.56 -14.62
N ALA A 16 0.85 -18.04 -15.72
CA ALA A 16 -0.52 -18.56 -15.75
C ALA A 16 -0.58 -20.09 -15.54
N LEU A 17 0.45 -20.82 -15.99
CA LEU A 17 0.47 -22.28 -16.02
C LEU A 17 1.72 -22.85 -15.33
N GLN A 18 1.62 -24.08 -14.82
CA GLN A 18 2.70 -24.79 -14.14
C GLN A 18 3.99 -24.88 -14.98
N VAL A 19 3.90 -25.14 -16.28
CA VAL A 19 5.08 -25.22 -17.17
C VAL A 19 5.80 -23.86 -17.31
N GLU A 20 5.05 -22.76 -17.23
CA GLU A 20 5.58 -21.40 -17.26
C GLU A 20 6.21 -21.06 -15.91
N TYR A 21 5.56 -21.45 -14.81
CA TYR A 21 6.05 -21.33 -13.46
C TYR A 21 7.41 -22.03 -13.31
N GLU A 22 7.48 -23.30 -13.71
CA GLU A 22 8.70 -24.10 -13.73
C GLU A 22 9.79 -23.48 -14.60
N ALA A 23 9.42 -22.72 -15.62
CA ALA A 23 10.36 -22.03 -16.48
C ALA A 23 11.11 -20.89 -15.81
N VAL A 24 10.47 -20.19 -14.88
CA VAL A 24 11.12 -19.18 -14.03
C VAL A 24 11.74 -19.84 -12.81
N ARG A 25 11.02 -20.76 -12.15
CA ARG A 25 11.39 -21.41 -10.89
C ARG A 25 12.73 -22.13 -10.93
N ARG A 26 13.10 -22.72 -12.06
CA ARG A 26 14.40 -23.40 -12.24
C ARG A 26 15.62 -22.48 -12.12
N HIS A 27 15.42 -21.16 -12.27
CA HIS A 27 16.47 -20.17 -12.10
C HIS A 27 16.59 -19.66 -10.66
N LEU A 28 15.62 -19.98 -9.80
CA LEU A 28 15.59 -19.54 -8.41
C LEU A 28 16.47 -20.43 -7.52
N GLU A 29 17.28 -19.77 -6.72
CA GLU A 29 18.05 -20.30 -5.60
C GLU A 29 17.48 -19.75 -4.27
N ASP A 30 17.81 -20.42 -3.16
CA ASP A 30 17.37 -20.04 -1.81
C ASP A 30 15.86 -19.82 -1.68
N VAL A 31 15.08 -20.73 -2.27
CA VAL A 31 13.62 -20.56 -2.36
C VAL A 31 12.93 -20.84 -1.04
N ARG A 32 12.03 -19.93 -0.66
CA ARG A 32 11.08 -20.07 0.43
C ARG A 32 9.67 -19.82 -0.11
N GLU A 33 8.69 -20.59 0.37
CA GLU A 33 7.30 -20.34 0.06
C GLU A 33 6.72 -19.30 1.04
N VAL A 34 5.88 -18.41 0.53
CA VAL A 34 5.18 -17.36 1.28
C VAL A 34 3.69 -17.46 0.96
N GLU A 35 2.88 -17.60 1.99
CA GLU A 35 1.43 -17.50 1.89
C GLU A 35 0.98 -16.06 2.12
N LEU A 36 0.28 -15.47 1.14
CA LEU A 36 -0.35 -14.16 1.27
C LEU A 36 -1.60 -14.24 2.17
N PRO A 37 -2.08 -13.13 2.77
CA PRO A 37 -3.23 -13.16 3.70
C PRO A 37 -4.52 -13.78 3.14
N GLN A 38 -4.71 -13.72 1.82
CA GLN A 38 -5.84 -14.32 1.12
C GLN A 38 -5.61 -15.78 0.67
N GLY A 39 -4.48 -16.40 1.03
CA GLY A 39 -4.15 -17.81 0.77
C GLY A 39 -3.36 -18.09 -0.52
N THR A 40 -2.89 -17.08 -1.24
CA THR A 40 -2.04 -17.27 -2.43
C THR A 40 -0.63 -17.70 -2.01
N LEU A 41 -0.12 -18.81 -2.55
CA LEU A 41 1.26 -19.26 -2.34
C LEU A 41 2.21 -18.63 -3.36
N VAL A 42 3.36 -18.15 -2.89
CA VAL A 42 4.36 -17.44 -3.68
C VAL A 42 5.75 -17.94 -3.34
N ASP A 43 6.49 -18.44 -4.33
CA ASP A 43 7.90 -18.79 -4.15
C ASP A 43 8.76 -17.53 -4.20
N VAL A 44 9.52 -17.29 -3.15
CA VAL A 44 10.44 -16.16 -3.06
C VAL A 44 11.87 -16.67 -3.04
N GLY A 45 12.69 -16.18 -3.96
CA GLY A 45 14.08 -16.61 -4.08
C GLY A 45 14.95 -15.61 -4.80
N ARG A 46 16.13 -16.06 -5.23
CA ARG A 46 17.11 -15.22 -5.94
C ARG A 46 17.52 -15.88 -7.24
N ILE A 47 17.86 -15.08 -8.23
CA ILE A 47 18.41 -15.57 -9.49
C ILE A 47 19.84 -15.03 -9.63
N PRO A 48 20.85 -15.90 -9.79
CA PRO A 48 22.23 -15.46 -10.02
C PRO A 48 22.32 -14.44 -11.16
N GLY A 49 23.04 -13.34 -10.91
CA GLY A 49 23.19 -12.25 -11.88
C GLY A 49 22.07 -11.21 -11.85
N LEU A 50 21.03 -11.36 -11.03
CA LEU A 50 20.01 -10.33 -10.80
C LEU A 50 20.24 -9.60 -9.48
N ASP A 51 19.91 -8.31 -9.46
CA ASP A 51 19.94 -7.45 -8.25
C ASP A 51 18.63 -7.52 -7.43
N TRP A 52 17.73 -8.43 -7.80
CA TRP A 52 16.36 -8.52 -7.30
C TRP A 52 16.17 -9.71 -6.34
N GLU A 53 15.29 -9.54 -5.35
CA GLU A 53 14.52 -10.67 -4.80
C GLU A 53 13.35 -10.93 -5.75
N VAL A 54 13.08 -12.19 -6.07
CA VAL A 54 12.05 -12.58 -7.05
C VAL A 54 10.94 -13.30 -6.31
N ALA A 55 9.73 -12.74 -6.34
CA ALA A 55 8.51 -13.34 -5.84
C ALA A 55 7.70 -13.91 -7.02
N LEU A 56 7.65 -15.23 -7.14
CA LEU A 56 7.06 -15.97 -8.25
C LEU A 56 5.72 -16.58 -7.83
N ALA A 57 4.64 -16.28 -8.57
CA ALA A 57 3.32 -16.86 -8.32
C ALA A 57 2.64 -17.33 -9.60
N GLU A 58 1.90 -18.45 -9.50
CA GLU A 58 0.99 -18.92 -10.55
C GLU A 58 -0.40 -18.30 -10.36
N THR A 59 -0.96 -17.69 -11.40
CA THR A 59 -2.27 -17.03 -11.37
C THR A 59 -3.42 -17.94 -11.78
N GLY A 60 -3.13 -18.98 -12.55
CA GLY A 60 -4.12 -19.68 -13.36
C GLY A 60 -4.59 -18.85 -14.57
N PRO A 61 -5.42 -19.44 -15.44
CA PRO A 61 -5.91 -18.77 -16.63
C PRO A 61 -6.96 -17.70 -16.31
N THR A 62 -7.20 -16.80 -17.26
CA THR A 62 -8.14 -15.64 -17.25
C THR A 62 -7.61 -14.34 -16.65
N ASN A 63 -8.04 -13.23 -17.23
CA ASN A 63 -7.66 -11.88 -16.82
C ASN A 63 -8.14 -11.54 -15.41
N THR A 64 -9.32 -12.00 -15.02
CA THR A 64 -9.89 -11.73 -13.69
C THR A 64 -9.02 -12.37 -12.60
N ARG A 65 -8.65 -13.64 -12.76
CA ARG A 65 -7.76 -14.32 -11.81
C ARG A 65 -6.38 -13.69 -11.77
N ALA A 66 -5.81 -13.41 -12.93
CA ALA A 66 -4.51 -12.74 -13.02
C ALA A 66 -4.50 -11.40 -12.28
N ALA A 67 -5.55 -10.57 -12.42
CA ALA A 67 -5.67 -9.31 -11.69
C ALA A 67 -5.77 -9.50 -10.16
N LEU A 68 -6.59 -10.45 -9.71
CA LEU A 68 -6.81 -10.74 -8.29
C LEU A 68 -5.58 -11.31 -7.58
N VAL A 69 -4.69 -12.00 -8.30
CA VAL A 69 -3.39 -12.43 -7.76
C VAL A 69 -2.37 -11.30 -7.82
N THR A 70 -2.37 -10.50 -8.90
CA THR A 70 -1.40 -9.42 -9.10
C THR A 70 -1.46 -8.37 -7.98
N GLN A 71 -2.65 -7.85 -7.67
CA GLN A 71 -2.82 -6.74 -6.74
C GLN A 71 -2.25 -7.04 -5.33
N PRO A 72 -2.68 -8.10 -4.61
CA PRO A 72 -2.15 -8.37 -3.28
C PRO A 72 -0.67 -8.77 -3.31
N THR A 73 -0.17 -9.35 -4.41
CA THR A 73 1.26 -9.68 -4.54
C THR A 73 2.12 -8.42 -4.67
N ILE A 74 1.66 -7.40 -5.41
CA ILE A 74 2.33 -6.09 -5.45
C ILE A 74 2.37 -5.46 -4.05
N GLU A 75 1.23 -5.46 -3.35
CA GLU A 75 1.07 -4.81 -2.05
C GLU A 75 1.92 -5.49 -0.97
N TYR A 76 1.89 -6.83 -0.92
CA TYR A 76 2.62 -7.59 0.09
C TYR A 76 4.14 -7.47 -0.05
N PHE A 77 4.63 -7.51 -1.29
CA PHE A 77 6.08 -7.48 -1.56
C PHE A 77 6.64 -6.07 -1.80
N GLU A 78 5.79 -5.03 -1.74
CA GLU A 78 6.13 -3.66 -2.15
C GLU A 78 6.86 -3.64 -3.50
N ALA A 79 6.36 -4.42 -4.46
CA ALA A 79 7.08 -4.76 -5.68
C ALA A 79 7.42 -3.49 -6.50
N GLU A 80 8.68 -3.33 -6.92
CA GLU A 80 9.05 -2.20 -7.80
C GLU A 80 8.78 -2.50 -9.29
N ALA A 81 8.58 -3.78 -9.60
CA ALA A 81 8.28 -4.26 -10.93
C ALA A 81 7.42 -5.54 -10.88
N VAL A 82 6.59 -5.72 -11.91
CA VAL A 82 5.80 -6.92 -12.16
C VAL A 82 6.05 -7.40 -13.58
N PHE A 83 6.59 -8.61 -13.71
CA PHE A 83 6.86 -9.22 -15.01
C PHE A 83 5.90 -10.39 -15.18
N PHE A 84 5.15 -10.39 -16.26
CA PHE A 84 4.26 -11.48 -16.58
C PHE A 84 4.85 -12.35 -17.67
N VAL A 85 5.15 -13.59 -17.33
CA VAL A 85 5.92 -14.51 -18.17
C VAL A 85 5.06 -15.71 -18.48
N GLY A 86 4.97 -16.09 -19.75
CA GLY A 86 4.24 -17.29 -20.13
C GLY A 86 4.24 -17.54 -21.63
N VAL A 87 3.23 -18.23 -22.13
CA VAL A 87 3.07 -18.53 -23.55
C VAL A 87 1.95 -17.71 -24.21
N ALA A 88 1.94 -17.69 -25.54
CA ALA A 88 0.91 -17.07 -26.36
C ALA A 88 0.79 -17.77 -27.71
N GLY A 89 -0.38 -17.63 -28.34
CA GLY A 89 -0.60 -18.05 -29.73
C GLY A 89 -0.17 -16.95 -30.71
N ALA A 90 0.46 -17.33 -31.82
CA ALA A 90 0.85 -16.39 -32.88
C ALA A 90 -0.35 -15.98 -33.74
N LEU A 91 -0.46 -14.69 -34.01
CA LEU A 91 -1.50 -14.10 -34.89
C LEU A 91 -0.98 -13.76 -36.29
N LYS A 92 0.33 -13.90 -36.55
CA LYS A 92 0.99 -13.60 -37.82
C LYS A 92 1.88 -14.75 -38.26
N ASP A 93 2.06 -14.87 -39.58
CA ASP A 93 2.76 -15.99 -40.21
C ASP A 93 4.29 -15.88 -40.16
N ASP A 94 4.82 -14.71 -39.81
CA ASP A 94 6.25 -14.45 -39.71
C ASP A 94 6.83 -14.82 -38.32
N LEU A 95 5.97 -15.18 -37.35
CA LEU A 95 6.38 -15.71 -36.04
C LEU A 95 6.59 -17.23 -36.12
N ARG A 96 7.54 -17.72 -35.33
CA ARG A 96 7.88 -19.16 -35.23
C ARG A 96 7.60 -19.67 -33.83
N LEU A 97 7.35 -20.98 -33.70
CA LEU A 97 7.30 -21.63 -32.38
C LEU A 97 8.61 -21.38 -31.63
N GLY A 98 8.49 -20.97 -30.37
CA GLY A 98 9.61 -20.59 -29.51
C GLY A 98 10.11 -19.16 -29.70
N ASP A 99 9.63 -18.38 -30.67
CA ASP A 99 9.91 -16.94 -30.69
C ASP A 99 9.34 -16.28 -29.42
N VAL A 100 9.94 -15.16 -29.01
CA VAL A 100 9.47 -14.37 -27.84
C VAL A 100 8.84 -13.08 -28.31
N VAL A 101 7.62 -12.81 -27.88
CA VAL A 101 6.93 -11.53 -28.04
C VAL A 101 6.92 -10.82 -26.69
N VAL A 102 7.50 -9.62 -26.67
CA VAL A 102 7.45 -8.71 -25.53
C VAL A 102 6.42 -7.64 -25.83
N ALA A 103 5.47 -7.44 -24.92
CA ALA A 103 4.39 -6.50 -25.14
C ALA A 103 4.91 -5.06 -25.16
N ARG A 104 4.91 -4.44 -26.35
CA ARG A 104 5.03 -2.97 -26.49
C ARG A 104 3.75 -2.28 -26.04
N LYS A 105 2.62 -2.96 -26.22
CA LYS A 105 1.33 -2.64 -25.63
C LYS A 105 0.51 -3.91 -25.48
N VAL A 106 -0.31 -3.97 -24.44
CA VAL A 106 -1.32 -5.02 -24.25
C VAL A 106 -2.67 -4.43 -24.61
N TYR A 107 -3.44 -5.11 -25.47
CA TYR A 107 -4.80 -4.75 -25.82
C TYR A 107 -5.81 -5.64 -25.10
N GLY A 108 -6.83 -5.04 -24.49
CA GLY A 108 -8.00 -5.78 -24.01
C GLY A 108 -9.05 -5.91 -25.10
N TYR A 109 -9.15 -7.07 -25.77
CA TYR A 109 -9.95 -7.17 -27.00
C TYR A 109 -11.46 -7.35 -26.78
N HIS A 110 -11.90 -7.54 -25.53
CA HIS A 110 -13.32 -7.69 -25.18
C HIS A 110 -14.09 -6.37 -25.13
N GLY A 111 -13.40 -5.24 -24.97
CA GLY A 111 -14.03 -3.92 -24.86
C GLY A 111 -14.70 -3.48 -26.16
N GLY A 112 -16.01 -3.23 -26.12
CA GLY A 112 -16.75 -2.74 -27.27
C GLY A 112 -18.27 -2.74 -27.10
N ARG A 113 -18.97 -2.34 -28.15
CA ARG A 113 -20.43 -2.39 -28.24
C ARG A 113 -20.84 -3.32 -29.38
N GLU A 114 -21.68 -4.29 -29.07
CA GLU A 114 -22.33 -5.12 -30.08
C GLU A 114 -23.61 -4.45 -30.59
N SER A 115 -23.82 -4.49 -31.90
CA SER A 115 -24.95 -3.87 -32.59
C SER A 115 -25.34 -4.69 -33.82
N VAL A 116 -26.46 -4.35 -34.45
CA VAL A 116 -26.93 -5.01 -35.67
C VAL A 116 -25.90 -4.93 -36.80
N ASP A 117 -25.12 -3.84 -36.84
CA ASP A 117 -24.07 -3.61 -37.84
C ASP A 117 -22.72 -4.28 -37.49
N GLY A 118 -22.67 -5.04 -36.38
CA GLY A 118 -21.48 -5.75 -35.91
C GLY A 118 -20.88 -5.20 -34.62
N PHE A 119 -19.66 -5.64 -34.32
CA PHE A 119 -18.92 -5.28 -33.11
C PHE A 119 -18.12 -3.98 -33.30
N ASN A 120 -18.39 -2.98 -32.47
CA ASN A 120 -17.66 -1.72 -32.42
C ASN A 120 -16.65 -1.74 -31.26
N ALA A 121 -15.38 -1.99 -31.57
CA ALA A 121 -14.32 -2.06 -30.56
C ALA A 121 -14.12 -0.74 -29.82
N ARG A 122 -13.88 -0.83 -28.51
CA ARG A 122 -13.48 0.26 -27.62
C ARG A 122 -12.19 -0.16 -26.92
N PRO A 123 -11.04 0.03 -27.60
CA PRO A 123 -9.78 -0.56 -27.16
C PRO A 123 -9.25 0.13 -25.91
N ASP A 124 -9.04 -0.64 -24.84
CA ASP A 124 -8.10 -0.27 -23.77
C ASP A 124 -6.72 -0.83 -24.10
N ALA A 125 -5.69 -0.02 -23.84
CA ALA A 125 -4.30 -0.39 -24.06
C ALA A 125 -3.42 -0.05 -22.85
N TRP A 126 -2.47 -0.93 -22.54
CA TRP A 126 -1.46 -0.74 -21.50
C TRP A 126 -0.07 -0.83 -22.09
N GLU A 127 0.74 0.23 -21.92
CA GLU A 127 2.12 0.30 -22.36
C GLU A 127 3.07 0.15 -21.16
N PRO A 128 4.26 -0.45 -21.34
CA PRO A 128 5.28 -0.47 -20.30
C PRO A 128 5.82 0.95 -20.05
N ALA A 129 6.43 1.15 -18.87
CA ALA A 129 7.13 2.40 -18.59
C ALA A 129 8.28 2.63 -19.59
N TYR A 130 8.59 3.90 -19.88
CA TYR A 130 9.57 4.27 -20.91
C TYR A 130 10.97 3.69 -20.65
N ASP A 131 11.41 3.62 -19.39
CA ASP A 131 12.68 2.99 -19.02
C ASP A 131 12.69 1.49 -19.34
N VAL A 132 11.59 0.78 -19.08
CA VAL A 132 11.42 -0.63 -19.44
C VAL A 132 11.42 -0.83 -20.96
N ASP A 133 10.73 0.03 -21.74
CA ASP A 133 10.79 0.02 -23.21
C ASP A 133 12.24 0.09 -23.71
N GLN A 134 13.02 1.06 -23.20
CA GLN A 134 14.42 1.23 -23.61
C GLN A 134 15.29 0.01 -23.22
N LEU A 135 15.02 -0.60 -22.07
CA LEU A 135 15.71 -1.81 -21.62
C LEU A 135 15.41 -3.00 -22.53
N VAL A 136 14.15 -3.19 -22.95
CA VAL A 136 13.78 -4.25 -23.91
C VAL A 136 14.53 -4.06 -25.23
N ARG A 137 14.57 -2.83 -25.77
CA ARG A 137 15.32 -2.52 -26.99
C ARG A 137 16.81 -2.81 -26.85
N SER A 138 17.41 -2.49 -25.71
CA SER A 138 18.81 -2.81 -25.41
C SER A 138 19.04 -4.33 -25.31
N ALA A 139 18.19 -5.04 -24.56
CA ALA A 139 18.28 -6.48 -24.35
C ALA A 139 18.22 -7.28 -25.66
N ARG A 140 17.35 -6.86 -26.60
CA ARG A 140 17.24 -7.46 -27.94
C ARG A 140 18.54 -7.39 -28.74
N ARG A 141 19.29 -6.28 -28.63
CA ARG A 141 20.56 -6.09 -29.35
C ARG A 141 21.74 -6.75 -28.65
N ASN A 142 21.71 -6.77 -27.32
CA ASN A 142 22.89 -7.05 -26.49
C ASN A 142 22.73 -8.36 -25.71
N ASN A 143 23.13 -9.48 -26.31
CA ASN A 143 23.07 -10.82 -25.71
C ASN A 143 21.66 -11.18 -25.17
N PRO A 144 20.65 -11.30 -26.03
CA PRO A 144 19.26 -11.53 -25.64
C PRO A 144 19.04 -12.86 -24.90
N TRP A 145 19.92 -13.84 -25.11
CA TRP A 145 19.75 -15.21 -24.61
C TRP A 145 20.69 -15.55 -23.46
N ALA A 146 21.11 -14.55 -22.68
CA ALA A 146 22.06 -14.70 -21.58
C ALA A 146 21.60 -15.69 -20.48
N PHE A 147 20.29 -15.87 -20.30
CA PHE A 147 19.70 -16.80 -19.32
C PHE A 147 19.15 -18.07 -19.98
N LEU A 148 19.36 -18.27 -21.28
CA LEU A 148 19.00 -19.50 -21.96
C LEU A 148 20.18 -20.47 -21.89
N SER A 149 19.97 -21.65 -21.29
CA SER A 149 21.00 -22.67 -21.15
C SER A 149 21.62 -23.02 -22.52
N PRO A 150 22.95 -23.12 -22.64
CA PRO A 150 23.61 -23.55 -23.88
C PRO A 150 23.10 -24.91 -24.38
N ASP A 151 22.84 -25.85 -23.48
CA ASP A 151 22.45 -27.23 -23.80
C ASP A 151 21.03 -27.33 -24.37
N THR A 152 20.20 -26.33 -24.07
CA THR A 152 18.81 -26.25 -24.57
C THR A 152 18.65 -25.18 -25.63
N ARG A 153 19.74 -24.55 -26.09
CA ARG A 153 19.66 -23.47 -27.08
C ARG A 153 19.49 -24.09 -28.47
N PRO A 154 18.46 -23.72 -29.23
CA PRO A 154 18.28 -24.21 -30.59
C PRO A 154 19.42 -23.72 -31.51
N ALA A 155 19.72 -24.50 -32.54
CA ALA A 155 20.79 -24.21 -33.52
C ALA A 155 20.62 -22.83 -34.17
N ALA A 156 19.38 -22.42 -34.43
CA ALA A 156 19.03 -21.04 -34.74
C ALA A 156 18.39 -20.42 -33.49
N PRO A 157 18.94 -19.32 -32.93
CA PRO A 157 18.37 -18.70 -31.75
C PRO A 157 16.97 -18.15 -32.05
N PRO A 158 16.03 -18.22 -31.08
CA PRO A 158 14.70 -17.67 -31.25
C PRO A 158 14.77 -16.16 -31.51
N ARG A 159 13.76 -15.61 -32.19
CA ARG A 159 13.65 -14.17 -32.41
C ARG A 159 12.92 -13.52 -31.25
N VAL A 160 13.27 -12.26 -30.98
CA VAL A 160 12.54 -11.42 -30.03
C VAL A 160 11.82 -10.31 -30.79
N HIS A 161 10.51 -10.31 -30.69
CA HIS A 161 9.60 -9.32 -31.24
C HIS A 161 9.14 -8.39 -30.12
N PHE A 162 9.18 -7.08 -30.32
CA PHE A 162 8.70 -6.10 -29.33
C PHE A 162 7.50 -5.37 -29.88
N GLU A 163 6.36 -6.04 -29.81
CA GLU A 163 5.15 -5.74 -30.57
C GLU A 163 3.90 -5.94 -29.69
N PRO A 164 2.71 -5.52 -30.17
CA PRO A 164 1.47 -5.60 -29.40
C PRO A 164 0.98 -7.03 -29.16
N ILE A 165 0.38 -7.26 -27.98
CA ILE A 165 -0.29 -8.52 -27.61
C ILE A 165 -1.78 -8.23 -27.38
N ALA A 166 -2.66 -9.04 -27.96
CA ALA A 166 -4.08 -9.04 -27.66
C ALA A 166 -4.36 -9.99 -26.49
N SER A 167 -5.17 -9.57 -25.51
CA SER A 167 -5.43 -10.34 -24.30
C SER A 167 -6.92 -10.40 -23.97
N GLY A 168 -7.41 -11.57 -23.57
CA GLY A 168 -8.81 -11.79 -23.25
C GLY A 168 -9.15 -13.26 -22.92
N ASP A 169 -10.28 -13.51 -22.27
CA ASP A 169 -10.62 -14.82 -21.70
C ASP A 169 -11.07 -15.91 -22.72
N VAL A 170 -10.80 -15.75 -24.01
CA VAL A 170 -11.19 -16.73 -25.06
C VAL A 170 -9.94 -17.37 -25.66
N LEU A 171 -9.83 -18.69 -25.52
CA LEU A 171 -8.80 -19.46 -26.21
C LEU A 171 -9.13 -19.55 -27.71
N ILE A 172 -8.22 -19.06 -28.56
CA ILE A 172 -8.40 -19.06 -30.02
C ILE A 172 -7.87 -20.37 -30.60
N GLY A 173 -8.79 -21.26 -30.98
CA GLY A 173 -8.46 -22.53 -31.64
C GLY A 173 -8.64 -22.52 -33.17
N SER A 174 -8.97 -21.38 -33.77
CA SER A 174 -9.10 -21.23 -35.22
C SER A 174 -8.93 -19.78 -35.66
N ARG A 175 -8.14 -19.59 -36.72
CA ARG A 175 -7.90 -18.29 -37.37
C ARG A 175 -9.15 -17.70 -38.02
N ASP A 176 -10.16 -18.53 -38.29
CA ASP A 176 -11.43 -18.11 -38.91
C ASP A 176 -12.55 -17.87 -37.87
N SER A 177 -12.27 -18.12 -36.58
CA SER A 177 -13.20 -17.83 -35.49
C SER A 177 -13.61 -16.36 -35.48
N GLU A 178 -14.80 -16.07 -34.96
CA GLU A 178 -15.28 -14.69 -34.84
C GLU A 178 -14.32 -13.82 -34.05
N THR A 179 -13.82 -14.31 -32.92
CA THR A 179 -12.83 -13.62 -32.08
C THR A 179 -11.52 -13.35 -32.85
N ALA A 180 -11.01 -14.32 -33.61
CA ALA A 180 -9.80 -14.10 -34.42
C ALA A 180 -10.03 -13.05 -35.52
N ARG A 181 -11.20 -13.04 -36.17
CA ARG A 181 -11.57 -12.01 -37.15
C ARG A 181 -11.70 -10.64 -36.49
N ARG A 182 -12.30 -10.56 -35.30
CA ARG A 182 -12.43 -9.33 -34.50
C ARG A 182 -11.07 -8.76 -34.14
N ILE A 183 -10.15 -9.59 -33.62
CA ILE A 183 -8.77 -9.18 -33.32
C ILE A 183 -8.08 -8.66 -34.58
N ARG A 184 -8.17 -9.38 -35.69
CA ARG A 184 -7.56 -8.99 -36.97
C ARG A 184 -8.11 -7.67 -37.53
N SER A 185 -9.37 -7.36 -37.26
CA SER A 185 -10.06 -6.17 -37.81
C SER A 185 -9.81 -4.92 -36.97
N HIS A 186 -9.78 -5.05 -35.64
CA HIS A 186 -9.71 -3.89 -34.73
C HIS A 186 -8.36 -3.71 -34.04
N TYR A 187 -7.55 -4.77 -33.97
CA TYR A 187 -6.26 -4.82 -33.28
C TYR A 187 -5.20 -5.42 -34.22
N ASN A 188 -5.20 -4.96 -35.47
CA ASN A 188 -4.51 -5.61 -36.58
C ASN A 188 -2.97 -5.61 -36.45
N ASP A 189 -2.41 -4.80 -35.57
CA ASP A 189 -0.98 -4.76 -35.26
C ASP A 189 -0.59 -5.70 -34.10
N ALA A 190 -1.55 -6.36 -33.45
CA ALA A 190 -1.27 -7.45 -32.51
C ALA A 190 -0.65 -8.65 -33.22
N VAL A 191 0.46 -9.14 -32.67
CA VAL A 191 1.21 -10.28 -33.24
C VAL A 191 1.02 -11.57 -32.46
N ALA A 192 0.52 -11.47 -31.22
CA ALA A 192 0.25 -12.62 -30.36
C ALA A 192 -1.03 -12.42 -29.54
N VAL A 193 -1.61 -13.53 -29.09
CA VAL A 193 -2.79 -13.55 -28.23
C VAL A 193 -2.56 -14.38 -26.97
N ASP A 194 -2.99 -13.87 -25.82
CA ASP A 194 -3.03 -14.61 -24.55
C ASP A 194 -4.34 -14.36 -23.77
N MET A 195 -4.43 -14.90 -22.55
CA MET A 195 -5.65 -14.88 -21.76
C MET A 195 -5.54 -14.11 -20.44
N GLU A 196 -4.43 -13.42 -20.16
CA GLU A 196 -4.15 -12.86 -18.83
C GLU A 196 -3.39 -11.53 -18.80
N SER A 197 -2.67 -11.15 -19.87
CA SER A 197 -1.81 -9.94 -19.85
C SER A 197 -2.59 -8.67 -19.54
N GLN A 198 -3.84 -8.57 -20.00
CA GLN A 198 -4.69 -7.42 -19.68
C GLN A 198 -4.95 -7.33 -18.17
N GLY A 199 -5.26 -8.45 -17.52
CA GLY A 199 -5.54 -8.51 -16.09
C GLY A 199 -4.37 -8.04 -15.24
N VAL A 200 -3.17 -8.58 -15.53
CA VAL A 200 -1.93 -8.17 -14.83
C VAL A 200 -1.62 -6.70 -15.06
N ALA A 201 -1.68 -6.23 -16.32
CA ALA A 201 -1.39 -4.85 -16.66
C ALA A 201 -2.40 -3.87 -16.02
N HIS A 202 -3.67 -4.26 -15.94
CA HIS A 202 -4.73 -3.46 -15.33
C HIS A 202 -4.55 -3.35 -13.82
N ALA A 203 -4.31 -4.46 -13.13
CA ALA A 203 -4.05 -4.46 -11.68
C ALA A 203 -2.80 -3.64 -11.34
N ALA A 204 -1.71 -3.85 -12.05
CA ALA A 204 -0.47 -3.13 -11.79
C ALA A 204 -0.55 -1.62 -12.08
N ARG A 205 -1.36 -1.19 -13.06
CA ARG A 205 -1.64 0.24 -13.34
C ARG A 205 -2.23 0.97 -12.13
N MET A 206 -2.92 0.26 -11.24
CA MET A 206 -3.49 0.86 -10.01
C MET A 206 -2.39 1.32 -9.03
N HIS A 207 -1.13 0.92 -9.25
CA HIS A 207 0.03 1.29 -8.43
C HIS A 207 0.97 2.24 -9.20
N ARG A 208 1.11 3.48 -8.71
CA ARG A 208 1.76 4.60 -9.44
C ARG A 208 3.24 4.41 -9.79
N ALA A 209 3.94 3.47 -9.14
CA ALA A 209 5.40 3.32 -9.26
C ALA A 209 5.85 1.93 -9.74
N VAL A 210 4.92 1.04 -10.07
CA VAL A 210 5.24 -0.35 -10.44
C VAL A 210 5.51 -0.43 -11.94
N ARG A 211 6.72 -0.88 -12.30
CA ARG A 211 7.11 -1.10 -13.70
C ARG A 211 6.58 -2.44 -14.18
N THR A 212 5.89 -2.47 -15.30
CA THR A 212 5.23 -3.69 -15.80
C THR A 212 5.78 -4.14 -17.14
N LEU A 213 5.82 -5.45 -17.36
CA LEU A 213 6.18 -6.03 -18.66
C LEU A 213 5.55 -7.40 -18.86
N SER A 214 4.89 -7.63 -19.99
CA SER A 214 4.49 -8.97 -20.43
C SER A 214 5.48 -9.53 -21.44
N VAL A 215 5.94 -10.76 -21.21
CA VAL A 215 6.91 -11.50 -22.03
C VAL A 215 6.33 -12.88 -22.34
N ARG A 216 6.03 -13.13 -23.61
CA ARG A 216 5.35 -14.36 -24.06
C ARG A 216 6.18 -15.15 -25.04
N GLY A 217 6.29 -16.46 -24.87
CA GLY A 217 6.84 -17.38 -25.85
C GLY A 217 5.73 -17.91 -26.76
N ILE A 218 5.99 -18.03 -28.06
CA ILE A 218 5.00 -18.57 -29.00
C ILE A 218 4.93 -20.10 -28.88
N SER A 219 3.81 -20.62 -28.37
CA SER A 219 3.55 -22.07 -28.21
C SER A 219 2.78 -22.67 -29.39
N ASP A 220 1.92 -21.88 -30.05
CA ASP A 220 1.04 -22.34 -31.11
C ASP A 220 0.70 -21.19 -32.08
N PHE A 221 -0.09 -21.48 -33.12
CA PHE A 221 -0.48 -20.52 -34.17
C PHE A 221 -1.94 -20.06 -34.09
N ALA A 222 -2.56 -20.21 -32.90
CA ALA A 222 -3.97 -19.90 -32.64
C ALA A 222 -4.92 -20.56 -33.67
N ASP A 223 -4.59 -21.79 -34.04
CA ASP A 223 -5.27 -22.60 -35.04
C ASP A 223 -5.60 -24.00 -34.49
N SER A 224 -6.14 -24.87 -35.35
CA SER A 224 -6.53 -26.23 -34.97
C SER A 224 -5.34 -27.15 -34.66
N GLY A 225 -4.10 -26.72 -34.88
CA GLY A 225 -2.87 -27.50 -34.72
C GLY A 225 -2.27 -27.48 -33.31
N LYS A 226 -2.94 -26.84 -32.34
CA LYS A 226 -2.42 -26.69 -30.97
C LYS A 226 -2.06 -28.02 -30.30
N ALA A 227 -2.95 -29.01 -30.32
CA ALA A 227 -2.70 -30.30 -29.66
C ALA A 227 -1.45 -31.02 -30.20
N THR A 228 -1.16 -30.89 -31.50
CA THR A 228 0.05 -31.45 -32.13
C THR A 228 1.30 -30.69 -31.71
N SER A 229 1.20 -29.36 -31.60
CA SER A 229 2.31 -28.51 -31.16
C SER A 229 2.65 -28.74 -29.68
N ASP A 230 1.63 -28.88 -28.83
CA ASP A 230 1.79 -29.16 -27.40
C ASP A 230 2.45 -30.54 -27.18
N ALA A 231 1.98 -31.57 -27.90
CA ALA A 231 2.58 -32.91 -27.86
C ALA A 231 4.05 -32.94 -28.33
N ALA A 232 4.48 -31.94 -29.10
CA ALA A 232 5.86 -31.78 -29.57
C ALA A 232 6.76 -30.98 -28.61
N GLY A 233 6.28 -30.58 -27.42
CA GLY A 233 7.06 -29.86 -26.41
C GLY A 233 7.27 -28.36 -26.71
N SER A 234 6.43 -27.79 -27.57
CA SER A 234 6.52 -26.37 -27.97
C SER A 234 6.22 -25.43 -26.80
N GLN A 235 5.30 -25.80 -25.91
CA GLN A 235 4.90 -25.00 -24.76
C GLN A 235 6.04 -24.88 -23.73
N GLU A 236 6.74 -25.97 -23.43
CA GLU A 236 7.92 -25.98 -22.58
C GLU A 236 8.99 -25.07 -23.18
N THR A 237 9.28 -25.25 -24.48
CA THR A 237 10.29 -24.48 -25.21
C THR A 237 9.98 -22.98 -25.19
N ALA A 238 8.74 -22.61 -25.54
CA ALA A 238 8.23 -21.25 -25.48
C ALA A 238 8.36 -20.65 -24.08
N SER A 239 7.98 -21.40 -23.05
CA SER A 239 8.11 -20.98 -21.65
C SER A 239 9.57 -20.73 -21.25
N ARG A 240 10.51 -21.61 -21.67
CA ARG A 240 11.95 -21.43 -21.39
C ARG A 240 12.48 -20.16 -22.05
N HIS A 241 12.10 -19.91 -23.30
CA HIS A 241 12.56 -18.73 -24.04
C HIS A 241 11.98 -17.45 -23.44
N ALA A 242 10.69 -17.43 -23.09
CA ALA A 242 10.05 -16.31 -22.43
C ALA A 242 10.72 -15.96 -21.09
N ALA A 243 10.93 -16.97 -20.23
CA ALA A 243 11.62 -16.81 -18.96
C ALA A 243 13.05 -16.28 -19.17
N ALA A 244 13.83 -16.89 -20.07
CA ALA A 244 15.20 -16.45 -20.33
C ALA A 244 15.27 -14.97 -20.78
N PHE A 245 14.36 -14.52 -21.64
CA PHE A 245 14.34 -13.13 -22.08
C PHE A 245 13.84 -12.18 -20.99
N ALA A 246 12.82 -12.57 -20.20
CA ALA A 246 12.33 -11.78 -19.06
C ALA A 246 13.44 -11.54 -18.03
N LEU A 247 14.17 -12.59 -17.65
CA LEU A 247 15.31 -12.50 -16.73
C LEU A 247 16.45 -11.65 -17.32
N ARG A 248 16.67 -11.75 -18.63
CA ARG A 248 17.62 -10.88 -19.35
C ARG A 248 17.24 -9.40 -19.21
N VAL A 249 15.96 -9.03 -19.30
CA VAL A 249 15.53 -7.65 -19.10
C VAL A 249 15.67 -7.24 -17.62
N LEU A 250 15.29 -8.11 -16.68
CA LEU A 250 15.43 -7.85 -15.24
C LEU A 250 16.88 -7.62 -14.79
N ARG A 251 17.85 -8.25 -15.45
CA ARG A 251 19.28 -8.04 -15.18
C ARG A 251 19.71 -6.60 -15.37
N ASP A 252 19.15 -5.94 -16.38
CA ASP A 252 19.49 -4.55 -16.74
C ASP A 252 18.51 -3.56 -16.12
N LEU A 253 17.30 -4.00 -15.76
CA LEU A 253 16.37 -3.23 -14.94
C LEU A 253 16.99 -3.07 -13.56
N ARG A 254 17.64 -1.93 -13.32
CA ARG A 254 18.15 -1.61 -12.00
C ARG A 254 16.97 -1.25 -11.09
N PRO A 255 16.98 -1.72 -9.85
CA PRO A 255 16.13 -1.17 -8.81
C PRO A 255 16.30 0.34 -8.74
N ALA A 256 15.23 1.08 -8.44
CA ALA A 256 15.30 2.53 -8.45
C ALA A 256 16.42 3.00 -7.48
N ARG A 257 17.48 3.63 -8.02
CA ARG A 257 18.58 4.17 -7.20
C ARG A 257 18.02 5.28 -6.32
N ARG A 258 17.75 4.97 -5.05
CA ARG A 258 17.67 5.99 -3.99
C ARG A 258 19.02 6.73 -3.97
N PRO A 259 19.08 8.07 -4.02
CA PRO A 259 20.32 8.78 -3.73
C PRO A 259 20.85 8.34 -2.35
N ALA A 260 22.16 8.21 -2.24
CA ALA A 260 22.83 7.77 -1.01
C ALA A 260 22.55 8.76 0.13
N GLN A 261 21.50 8.51 0.90
CA GLN A 261 21.41 8.95 2.28
C GLN A 261 22.23 7.96 3.10
N GLU A 262 23.19 8.47 3.87
CA GLU A 262 23.90 7.73 4.90
C GLU A 262 22.88 6.92 5.71
N ARG A 263 22.99 5.60 5.62
CA ARG A 263 22.20 4.69 6.45
C ARG A 263 22.68 4.84 7.89
N PRO A 264 21.84 5.29 8.85
CA PRO A 264 22.12 4.99 10.24
C PRO A 264 22.08 3.47 10.37
N GLN A 265 23.14 2.88 10.91
CA GLN A 265 23.19 1.44 11.18
C GLN A 265 22.15 1.08 12.24
N GLY A 266 20.93 0.76 11.83
CA GLY A 266 19.98 -0.06 12.60
C GLY A 266 20.23 -1.54 12.33
N PRO A 267 19.77 -2.47 13.20
CA PRO A 267 20.06 -3.89 13.03
C PRO A 267 19.39 -4.44 11.76
N ALA A 268 19.98 -5.51 11.23
CA ALA A 268 19.52 -6.22 10.05
C ALA A 268 18.12 -6.81 10.25
N VAL A 269 17.23 -6.57 9.30
CA VAL A 269 15.98 -7.33 9.14
C VAL A 269 16.36 -8.79 8.87
N VAL A 270 16.10 -9.65 9.86
CA VAL A 270 16.03 -11.09 9.67
C VAL A 270 14.57 -11.40 9.34
N VAL A 271 14.34 -11.96 8.15
CA VAL A 271 13.06 -12.58 7.79
C VAL A 271 12.89 -13.81 8.69
N VAL A 272 11.82 -13.84 9.47
CA VAL A 272 11.43 -15.05 10.22
C VAL A 272 10.15 -15.59 9.60
N SER A 273 10.25 -16.86 9.20
CA SER A 273 9.22 -17.77 8.75
C SER A 273 7.98 -17.75 9.66
N GLY A 274 6.80 -17.89 9.05
CA GLY A 274 5.65 -18.44 9.77
C GLY A 274 5.91 -19.90 10.17
N PRO A 275 5.15 -20.40 11.14
CA PRO A 275 5.64 -20.71 12.47
C PRO A 275 6.62 -21.89 12.48
N ASP A 276 7.74 -21.73 13.20
CA ASP A 276 8.18 -22.85 14.01
C ASP A 276 7.27 -22.86 15.25
N ARG A 277 6.49 -23.92 15.43
CA ARG A 277 5.67 -24.12 16.63
C ARG A 277 6.63 -24.42 17.78
N GLY A 278 7.20 -23.37 18.37
CA GLY A 278 8.17 -23.44 19.45
C GLY A 278 8.13 -22.20 20.35
N SER A 279 7.41 -22.34 21.46
CA SER A 279 7.50 -21.60 22.74
C SER A 279 8.21 -20.22 22.76
N GLY A 280 7.43 -19.14 22.64
CA GLY A 280 7.75 -17.75 23.03
C GLY A 280 6.45 -16.99 23.37
N PRO A 281 6.47 -15.89 24.15
CA PRO A 281 5.24 -15.31 24.71
C PRO A 281 4.31 -14.76 23.60
N ALA A 282 3.11 -15.33 23.51
CA ALA A 282 2.07 -15.04 22.51
C ALA A 282 1.67 -13.54 22.40
N ALA A 283 1.26 -13.11 21.20
CA ALA A 283 0.90 -11.74 20.79
C ALA A 283 -0.26 -11.11 21.59
N TRP A 284 -0.35 -9.76 21.66
CA TRP A 284 -1.38 -9.07 22.47
C TRP A 284 -2.82 -9.36 22.04
N ASP A 285 -3.07 -9.56 20.75
CA ASP A 285 -4.39 -9.95 20.21
C ASP A 285 -4.87 -11.33 20.73
N SER A 286 -3.94 -12.20 21.13
CA SER A 286 -4.24 -13.51 21.73
C SER A 286 -4.38 -13.47 23.25
N ARG A 287 -4.20 -12.30 23.89
CA ARG A 287 -4.25 -12.12 25.35
C ARG A 287 -5.29 -11.07 25.74
N PRO A 288 -6.39 -11.46 26.39
CA PRO A 288 -7.38 -10.49 26.84
C PRO A 288 -6.83 -9.55 27.92
N THR A 289 -5.80 -9.97 28.68
CA THR A 289 -5.14 -9.14 29.69
C THR A 289 -3.62 -9.05 29.50
N VAL A 290 -3.06 -7.91 29.88
CA VAL A 290 -1.62 -7.61 29.89
C VAL A 290 -1.24 -7.09 31.27
N GLU A 291 -0.19 -7.65 31.86
CA GLU A 291 0.36 -7.16 33.12
C GLU A 291 1.58 -6.27 32.86
N VAL A 292 1.61 -5.09 33.49
CA VAL A 292 2.71 -4.13 33.44
C VAL A 292 3.05 -3.69 34.85
N GLU A 293 4.16 -4.18 35.39
CA GLU A 293 4.66 -3.80 36.72
C GLU A 293 3.62 -3.93 37.85
N GLY A 294 2.96 -5.08 37.93
CA GLY A 294 1.94 -5.36 38.96
C GLY A 294 0.59 -4.68 38.73
N ARG A 295 0.41 -3.97 37.60
CA ARG A 295 -0.90 -3.49 37.13
C ARG A 295 -1.38 -4.36 35.98
N GLU A 296 -2.58 -4.92 36.13
CA GLU A 296 -3.24 -5.68 35.08
C GLU A 296 -4.14 -4.76 34.24
N TYR A 297 -4.09 -4.96 32.92
CA TYR A 297 -4.84 -4.22 31.93
C TYR A 297 -5.66 -5.18 31.06
N LEU A 298 -6.97 -4.99 31.00
CA LEU A 298 -7.86 -5.72 30.10
C LEU A 298 -7.94 -4.99 28.77
N LEU A 299 -7.47 -5.61 27.68
CA LEU A 299 -7.43 -5.01 26.35
C LEU A 299 -8.85 -4.88 25.78
N TYR A 300 -9.11 -3.75 25.11
CA TYR A 300 -10.38 -3.46 24.46
C TYR A 300 -10.21 -3.57 22.94
N GLU A 301 -11.03 -4.41 22.31
CA GLU A 301 -11.16 -4.43 20.86
C GLU A 301 -12.05 -3.25 20.44
N GLY A 302 -11.55 -2.43 19.51
CA GLY A 302 -12.24 -1.25 19.02
C GLY A 302 -11.98 -1.00 17.54
N PRO A 303 -12.74 -0.10 16.91
CA PRO A 303 -12.62 0.17 15.48
C PRO A 303 -11.25 0.76 15.12
N GLY A 304 -10.76 0.42 13.93
CA GLY A 304 -9.55 1.01 13.36
C GLY A 304 -8.25 0.54 14.01
N ASP A 305 -7.46 1.47 14.53
CA ASP A 305 -6.10 1.21 15.05
C ASP A 305 -6.02 1.19 16.58
N LEU A 306 -7.16 0.98 17.25
CA LEU A 306 -7.30 1.00 18.71
C LEU A 306 -6.76 -0.26 19.40
N LEU A 307 -6.44 -1.31 18.65
CA LEU A 307 -5.67 -2.47 19.09
C LEU A 307 -4.77 -2.91 17.93
N HIS A 308 -3.46 -2.84 18.11
CA HIS A 308 -2.51 -3.16 17.04
C HIS A 308 -1.14 -3.55 17.57
N GLU A 309 -0.52 -4.57 16.96
CA GLU A 309 0.88 -4.96 17.13
C GLU A 309 1.62 -4.82 15.80
N LEU A 310 2.69 -4.01 15.78
CA LEU A 310 3.54 -3.79 14.63
C LEU A 310 4.96 -4.29 14.94
N ARG A 311 5.54 -5.09 14.06
CA ARG A 311 6.96 -5.46 14.12
C ARG A 311 7.74 -4.73 13.04
N ASP A 312 8.75 -3.97 13.46
CA ASP A 312 9.66 -3.18 12.62
C ASP A 312 11.10 -3.59 12.95
N GLY A 313 11.60 -4.62 12.25
CA GLY A 313 12.87 -5.25 12.52
C GLY A 313 12.92 -5.88 13.92
N ASP A 314 13.92 -5.47 14.72
CA ASP A 314 14.06 -5.91 16.11
C ASP A 314 13.12 -5.15 17.07
N VAL A 315 12.28 -4.23 16.60
CA VAL A 315 11.38 -3.44 17.44
C VAL A 315 9.94 -3.91 17.26
N VAL A 316 9.31 -4.36 18.34
CA VAL A 316 7.87 -4.61 18.38
C VAL A 316 7.19 -3.43 19.06
N ARG A 317 6.15 -2.89 18.44
CA ARG A 317 5.33 -1.80 18.96
C ARG A 317 3.91 -2.29 19.12
N ARG A 318 3.37 -2.17 20.31
CA ARG A 318 2.00 -2.58 20.64
C ARG A 318 1.24 -1.40 21.15
N GLN A 319 -0.04 -1.32 20.81
CA GLN A 319 -0.92 -0.30 21.32
C GLN A 319 -2.33 -0.83 21.49
N ALA A 320 -3.02 -0.38 22.54
CA ALA A 320 -4.36 -0.81 22.85
C ALA A 320 -5.08 0.22 23.72
N VAL A 321 -6.39 0.40 23.54
CA VAL A 321 -7.23 0.89 24.63
C VAL A 321 -7.39 -0.25 25.64
N ALA A 322 -7.25 0.02 26.92
CA ALA A 322 -7.36 -0.99 27.95
C ALA A 322 -8.02 -0.45 29.23
N ARG A 323 -8.70 -1.33 29.95
CA ARG A 323 -9.23 -1.05 31.29
C ARG A 323 -8.18 -1.44 32.34
N VAL A 324 -7.92 -0.57 33.30
CA VAL A 324 -7.06 -0.87 34.46
C VAL A 324 -7.83 -1.75 35.44
N VAL A 325 -7.32 -2.95 35.74
CA VAL A 325 -8.00 -3.97 36.57
C VAL A 325 -7.64 -3.84 38.05
N SER A 326 -6.48 -3.26 38.38
CA SER A 326 -5.97 -3.19 39.77
C SER A 326 -6.75 -2.26 40.72
N ASP A 327 -7.63 -1.39 40.20
CA ASP A 327 -8.46 -0.49 41.01
C ASP A 327 -9.84 -1.10 41.27
N ARG A 328 -9.92 -2.05 42.20
CA ARG A 328 -11.14 -2.83 42.53
C ARG A 328 -12.36 -1.98 42.94
N ASP A 329 -12.19 -0.69 43.24
CA ASP A 329 -13.26 0.24 43.69
C ASP A 329 -13.53 1.43 42.74
N SER A 330 -12.82 1.57 41.62
CA SER A 330 -13.07 2.66 40.66
C SER A 330 -14.06 2.22 39.57
N ARG A 331 -14.95 3.11 39.10
CA ARG A 331 -15.93 2.86 38.00
C ARG A 331 -15.26 2.65 36.61
N GLY A 332 -14.07 2.06 36.57
CA GLY A 332 -13.28 1.77 35.39
C GLY A 332 -12.37 2.95 35.03
N SER A 333 -11.10 2.87 35.44
CA SER A 333 -10.03 3.69 34.85
C SER A 333 -9.61 3.07 33.52
N TYR A 334 -9.56 3.85 32.44
CA TYR A 334 -9.11 3.39 31.12
C TYR A 334 -7.78 4.04 30.75
N ALA A 335 -7.01 3.35 29.92
CA ALA A 335 -5.73 3.82 29.42
C ALA A 335 -5.52 3.49 27.94
N TRP A 336 -4.82 4.37 27.24
CA TRP A 336 -4.14 4.07 25.99
C TRP A 336 -2.78 3.48 26.33
N LEU A 337 -2.65 2.16 26.19
CA LEU A 337 -1.40 1.46 26.36
C LEU A 337 -0.57 1.54 25.10
N ARG A 338 0.72 1.79 25.29
CA ARG A 338 1.73 1.76 24.26
C ARG A 338 2.94 1.03 24.79
N GLN A 339 3.37 -0.01 24.10
CA GLN A 339 4.55 -0.76 24.47
C GLN A 339 5.52 -0.81 23.29
N VAL A 340 6.78 -0.58 23.58
CA VAL A 340 7.88 -0.80 22.66
C VAL A 340 8.78 -1.85 23.28
N GLU A 341 8.98 -2.95 22.59
CA GLU A 341 9.89 -4.02 22.95
C GLU A 341 10.99 -4.10 21.89
N TRP A 342 12.24 -4.20 22.33
CA TRP A 342 13.36 -4.48 21.47
C TRP A 342 13.81 -5.94 21.69
N VAL A 343 13.79 -6.75 20.63
CA VAL A 343 13.95 -8.21 20.72
C VAL A 343 15.41 -8.66 20.95
N ARG A 344 16.40 -7.79 20.68
CA ARG A 344 17.83 -7.96 21.00
C ARG A 344 18.32 -7.00 22.12
N PRO A 345 19.50 -7.18 22.74
CA PRO A 345 20.04 -6.17 23.64
C PRO A 345 20.17 -4.80 22.96
N LEU A 346 19.86 -3.72 23.69
CA LEU A 346 19.91 -2.35 23.19
C LEU A 346 21.27 -2.05 22.49
N PRO A 347 21.26 -1.36 21.33
CA PRO A 347 22.49 -0.95 20.69
C PRO A 347 23.33 -0.02 21.59
N GLY A 348 24.65 -0.04 21.43
CA GLY A 348 25.56 0.87 22.13
C GLY A 348 25.27 2.36 21.90
N PRO A 349 25.88 3.26 22.68
CA PRO A 349 25.58 4.69 22.68
C PRO A 349 25.70 5.32 21.28
N GLY A 350 24.77 6.22 20.93
CA GLY A 350 24.75 6.97 19.66
C GLY A 350 23.81 6.45 18.56
N ARG A 351 23.08 5.34 18.78
CA ARG A 351 22.01 4.85 17.89
C ARG A 351 20.62 5.24 18.40
N PHE A 352 19.64 5.33 17.49
CA PHE A 352 18.25 5.67 17.83
C PHE A 352 17.67 4.67 18.83
N ASP A 353 17.21 5.18 19.98
CA ASP A 353 16.61 4.40 21.05
C ASP A 353 15.08 4.53 20.99
N PRO A 354 14.35 3.50 20.54
CA PRO A 354 12.89 3.56 20.42
C PRO A 354 12.19 3.45 21.78
N LEU A 355 12.88 3.00 22.84
CA LEU A 355 12.34 3.02 24.20
C LEU A 355 12.34 4.47 24.71
N ALA A 356 13.42 5.22 24.44
CA ALA A 356 13.49 6.65 24.76
C ALA A 356 12.41 7.48 24.03
N ALA A 357 11.94 7.02 22.86
CA ALA A 357 10.85 7.69 22.14
C ALA A 357 9.52 7.67 22.92
N LEU A 358 9.23 6.61 23.70
CA LEU A 358 8.06 6.59 24.60
C LEU A 358 8.25 7.52 25.82
N GLU A 359 9.47 7.63 26.33
CA GLU A 359 9.78 8.56 27.42
C GLU A 359 9.64 10.03 26.97
N GLN A 360 10.12 10.34 25.76
CA GLN A 360 9.91 11.63 25.11
C GLN A 360 8.43 11.92 24.87
N GLU A 361 7.64 10.90 24.55
CA GLU A 361 6.21 11.08 24.33
C GLU A 361 5.49 11.43 25.62
N ALA A 362 5.82 10.73 26.71
CA ALA A 362 5.33 11.07 28.03
C ALA A 362 5.71 12.51 28.44
N ALA A 363 6.89 12.99 28.03
CA ALA A 363 7.30 14.38 28.25
C ALA A 363 6.46 15.36 27.42
N LEU A 364 6.19 15.06 26.14
CA LEU A 364 5.30 15.87 25.29
C LEU A 364 3.88 15.94 25.86
N CYS A 365 3.32 14.81 26.33
CA CYS A 365 2.01 14.78 26.98
C CYS A 365 1.95 15.76 28.16
N ARG A 366 2.97 15.76 29.03
CA ARG A 366 3.04 16.69 30.18
C ARG A 366 3.20 18.14 29.75
N ALA A 367 4.06 18.41 28.76
CA ALA A 367 4.36 19.77 28.30
C ALA A 367 3.18 20.42 27.56
N LEU A 368 2.45 19.65 26.75
CA LEU A 368 1.42 20.17 25.84
C LEU A 368 -0.01 20.06 26.39
N ARG A 369 -0.17 19.71 27.68
CA ARG A 369 -1.47 19.37 28.28
C ARG A 369 -2.21 18.29 27.47
N GLY A 370 -1.46 17.26 27.07
CA GLY A 370 -2.00 16.05 26.48
C GLY A 370 -2.61 15.12 27.53
N PRO A 371 -2.85 13.85 27.19
CA PRO A 371 -3.32 12.84 28.13
C PRO A 371 -2.38 12.66 29.32
N ASP A 372 -2.95 12.47 30.50
CA ASP A 372 -2.18 12.23 31.71
C ASP A 372 -1.36 10.94 31.60
N VAL A 373 -0.12 10.95 32.07
CA VAL A 373 0.74 9.77 32.09
C VAL A 373 0.39 8.94 33.33
N VAL A 374 -0.40 7.87 33.15
CA VAL A 374 -0.83 6.95 34.22
C VAL A 374 0.33 6.08 34.69
N GLN A 375 1.16 5.63 33.75
CA GLN A 375 2.31 4.79 34.03
C GLN A 375 3.34 4.94 32.91
N LEU A 376 4.62 4.98 33.26
CA LEU A 376 5.73 4.86 32.33
C LEU A 376 6.77 3.93 32.96
N THR A 377 7.08 2.84 32.29
CA THR A 377 8.01 1.81 32.77
C THR A 377 9.02 1.51 31.69
N ARG A 378 10.26 1.22 32.10
CA ARG A 378 11.33 0.73 31.24
C ARG A 378 12.08 -0.38 31.96
N ARG A 379 12.03 -1.59 31.42
CA ARG A 379 12.72 -2.77 31.97
C ARG A 379 13.40 -3.55 30.87
N GLY A 380 14.71 -3.73 31.00
CA GLY A 380 15.52 -4.39 29.98
C GLY A 380 15.30 -3.73 28.62
N ASN A 381 14.72 -4.50 27.70
CA ASN A 381 14.46 -4.05 26.33
C ASN A 381 13.01 -3.63 26.08
N THR A 382 12.19 -3.49 27.12
CA THR A 382 10.78 -3.11 26.97
C THR A 382 10.51 -1.80 27.69
N ALA A 383 9.86 -0.86 27.01
CA ALA A 383 9.25 0.32 27.60
C ALA A 383 7.73 0.27 27.40
N THR A 384 6.97 0.60 28.44
CA THR A 384 5.51 0.69 28.36
C THR A 384 5.05 2.04 28.91
N LEU A 385 4.21 2.72 28.14
CA LEU A 385 3.55 3.97 28.48
C LEU A 385 2.04 3.72 28.51
N ALA A 386 1.42 4.03 29.63
CA ALA A 386 -0.04 4.09 29.77
C ALA A 386 -0.44 5.56 29.89
N LEU A 387 -1.23 6.04 28.92
CA LEU A 387 -1.83 7.36 28.92
C LEU A 387 -3.29 7.27 29.36
N ALA A 388 -3.79 8.22 30.14
CA ALA A 388 -5.17 8.20 30.61
C ALA A 388 -6.14 8.28 29.42
N TRP A 389 -7.13 7.40 29.41
CA TRP A 389 -8.23 7.45 28.47
C TRP A 389 -9.52 7.86 29.22
N PRO A 390 -10.17 8.96 28.81
CA PRO A 390 -11.42 9.40 29.43
C PRO A 390 -12.49 8.32 29.45
N ALA A 391 -13.23 8.22 30.56
CA ALA A 391 -14.35 7.30 30.72
C ALA A 391 -15.68 8.05 30.74
N ASP A 392 -16.74 7.41 30.26
CA ASP A 392 -18.10 7.90 30.44
C ASP A 392 -18.47 7.83 31.93
N PRO A 393 -18.75 8.96 32.61
CA PRO A 393 -19.02 8.95 34.05
C PRO A 393 -20.32 8.23 34.41
N LYS A 394 -21.24 8.05 33.45
CA LYS A 394 -22.52 7.35 33.63
C LYS A 394 -22.41 5.87 33.28
N LEU A 395 -21.80 5.55 32.13
CA LEU A 395 -21.74 4.18 31.61
C LEU A 395 -20.52 3.40 32.08
N GLY A 396 -19.49 4.07 32.61
CA GLY A 396 -18.25 3.42 33.05
C GLY A 396 -17.50 2.72 31.92
N ARG A 397 -17.69 3.17 30.66
CA ARG A 397 -17.06 2.63 29.45
C ARG A 397 -16.06 3.65 28.88
N PRO A 398 -15.06 3.27 28.06
CA PRO A 398 -14.13 4.23 27.49
C PRO A 398 -14.89 5.18 26.56
N LEU A 399 -14.52 6.46 26.55
CA LEU A 399 -15.12 7.41 25.62
C LEU A 399 -14.75 7.07 24.18
N GLU A 400 -15.69 7.31 23.28
CA GLU A 400 -15.57 7.08 21.85
C GLU A 400 -14.58 8.07 21.20
N THR A 401 -14.09 7.72 20.03
CA THR A 401 -13.23 8.60 19.22
C THR A 401 -14.06 9.34 18.17
N LEU A 402 -13.46 10.34 17.53
CA LEU A 402 -14.08 11.07 16.42
C LEU A 402 -14.56 10.13 15.29
N HIS A 403 -14.03 8.91 15.21
CA HIS A 403 -14.51 7.86 14.29
C HIS A 403 -16.04 7.69 14.34
N GLU A 404 -16.62 7.60 15.53
CA GLU A 404 -18.07 7.36 15.73
C GLU A 404 -18.94 8.56 15.33
N LEU A 405 -18.36 9.77 15.33
CA LEU A 405 -19.11 10.98 14.98
C LEU A 405 -19.10 11.23 13.46
N LEU A 406 -18.07 10.79 12.75
CA LEU A 406 -17.90 11.05 11.33
C LEU A 406 -18.75 10.08 10.48
N PRO A 407 -19.52 10.57 9.51
CA PRO A 407 -20.33 9.71 8.66
C PRO A 407 -19.48 8.73 7.82
N GLU A 408 -20.03 7.55 7.58
CA GLU A 408 -19.44 6.51 6.71
C GLU A 408 -19.85 6.65 5.24
N ARG A 409 -20.96 7.35 4.98
CA ARG A 409 -21.50 7.62 3.64
C ARG A 409 -21.90 9.09 3.53
N PRO A 410 -22.01 9.65 2.32
CA PRO A 410 -22.54 11.00 2.13
C PRO A 410 -23.99 11.07 2.65
N GLU A 411 -24.20 11.79 3.75
CA GLU A 411 -25.50 12.02 4.37
C GLU A 411 -25.73 13.52 4.55
N PRO A 412 -27.00 14.00 4.62
CA PRO A 412 -27.29 15.39 4.94
C PRO A 412 -26.60 15.81 6.24
N THR A 413 -25.87 16.93 6.18
CA THR A 413 -25.05 17.37 7.31
C THR A 413 -25.92 17.85 8.47
N ASP A 414 -25.86 17.13 9.60
CA ASP A 414 -26.43 17.55 10.88
C ASP A 414 -25.63 18.73 11.46
N SER A 415 -26.26 19.91 11.55
CA SER A 415 -25.63 21.15 12.00
C SER A 415 -25.01 21.04 13.40
N LEU A 416 -25.63 20.29 14.33
CA LEU A 416 -25.10 20.14 15.68
C LEU A 416 -23.86 19.23 15.71
N ARG A 417 -23.90 18.15 14.92
CA ARG A 417 -22.76 17.24 14.74
C ARG A 417 -21.59 17.97 14.08
N LEU A 418 -21.86 18.75 13.03
CA LEU A 418 -20.84 19.54 12.34
C LEU A 418 -20.26 20.60 13.28
N TRP A 419 -21.11 21.34 14.00
CA TRP A 419 -20.66 22.31 15.00
C TRP A 419 -19.75 21.67 16.05
N SER A 420 -20.16 20.54 16.62
CA SER A 420 -19.37 19.78 17.60
C SER A 420 -18.01 19.34 17.04
N THR A 421 -17.99 18.87 15.79
CA THR A 421 -16.76 18.46 15.09
C THR A 421 -15.83 19.64 14.84
N VAL A 422 -16.34 20.75 14.30
CA VAL A 422 -15.55 21.95 14.01
C VAL A 422 -14.99 22.57 15.29
N LYS A 423 -15.83 22.68 16.34
CA LYS A 423 -15.42 23.23 17.62
C LYS A 423 -14.38 22.33 18.30
N GLY A 424 -14.58 21.02 18.31
CA GLY A 424 -13.62 20.07 18.88
C GLY A 424 -12.29 20.03 18.12
N LEU A 425 -12.32 20.03 16.78
CA LEU A 425 -11.10 20.10 15.97
C LEU A 425 -10.35 21.44 16.11
N ALA A 426 -11.03 22.52 16.49
CA ALA A 426 -10.35 23.77 16.86
C ALA A 426 -9.56 23.64 18.17
N GLU A 427 -10.02 22.83 19.13
CA GLU A 427 -9.28 22.52 20.37
C GLU A 427 -8.07 21.62 20.06
N VAL A 428 -8.25 20.62 19.20
CA VAL A 428 -7.14 19.80 18.70
C VAL A 428 -6.09 20.67 17.99
N ALA A 429 -6.52 21.59 17.12
CA ALA A 429 -5.63 22.52 16.43
C ALA A 429 -4.85 23.43 17.39
N GLU A 430 -5.36 23.73 18.59
CA GLU A 430 -4.62 24.48 19.62
C GLU A 430 -3.45 23.66 20.19
N VAL A 431 -3.65 22.36 20.37
CA VAL A 431 -2.56 21.45 20.80
C VAL A 431 -1.52 21.31 19.69
N ILE A 432 -1.96 21.17 18.44
CA ILE A 432 -1.07 21.12 17.26
C ILE A 432 -0.31 22.43 17.07
N GLU A 433 -0.94 23.58 17.32
CA GLU A 433 -0.28 24.89 17.27
C GLU A 433 0.90 24.96 18.26
N ARG A 434 0.69 24.49 19.49
CA ARG A 434 1.75 24.42 20.52
C ARG A 434 2.85 23.44 20.14
N LEU A 435 2.49 22.26 19.62
CA LEU A 435 3.47 21.30 19.10
C LEU A 435 4.33 21.88 17.96
N GLY A 436 3.70 22.61 17.03
CA GLY A 436 4.36 23.29 15.93
C GLY A 436 5.31 24.42 16.37
N SER A 437 5.05 25.07 17.51
CA SER A 437 5.95 26.09 18.06
C SER A 437 7.30 25.53 18.52
N GLU A 438 7.35 24.24 18.84
CA GLU A 438 8.57 23.47 19.13
C GLU A 438 9.18 22.85 17.85
N ASN A 439 8.72 23.26 16.66
CA ASN A 439 9.08 22.69 15.36
C ASN A 439 8.82 21.17 15.26
N LEU A 440 7.83 20.68 16.01
CA LEU A 440 7.35 19.30 15.96
C LEU A 440 6.00 19.23 15.22
N SER A 441 5.63 18.03 14.80
CA SER A 441 4.30 17.77 14.23
C SER A 441 3.79 16.39 14.60
N HIS A 442 2.48 16.28 14.75
CA HIS A 442 1.80 15.07 15.24
C HIS A 442 1.83 13.95 14.20
N ARG A 443 1.57 14.29 12.93
CA ARG A 443 1.73 13.47 11.72
C ARG A 443 0.89 12.20 11.64
N ALA A 444 0.11 11.87 12.66
CA ALA A 444 -0.81 10.73 12.69
C ALA A 444 -2.27 11.12 13.00
N LEU A 445 -2.72 12.33 12.63
CA LEU A 445 -4.10 12.76 12.88
C LEU A 445 -5.07 11.95 12.00
N ARG A 446 -5.91 11.17 12.68
CA ARG A 446 -6.94 10.28 12.15
C ARG A 446 -8.15 10.32 13.10
N PRO A 447 -9.34 9.82 12.71
CA PRO A 447 -10.52 9.88 13.57
C PRO A 447 -10.29 9.21 14.93
N THR A 448 -9.54 8.12 14.96
CA THR A 448 -9.20 7.38 16.18
C THR A 448 -8.14 8.06 17.06
N ALA A 449 -7.43 9.08 16.54
CA ALA A 449 -6.45 9.85 17.31
C ALA A 449 -7.09 10.93 18.20
N VAL A 450 -8.38 11.22 18.00
CA VAL A 450 -9.14 12.26 18.70
C VAL A 450 -10.21 11.60 19.56
N VAL A 451 -10.09 11.70 20.88
CA VAL A 451 -11.07 11.18 21.85
C VAL A 451 -12.12 12.25 22.13
N MET A 452 -13.39 11.86 22.11
CA MET A 452 -14.52 12.76 22.32
C MET A 452 -14.88 12.83 23.81
N ASN A 453 -14.44 13.87 24.50
CA ASN A 453 -14.81 14.18 25.87
C ASN A 453 -15.80 15.36 25.92
N ARG A 454 -17.00 15.13 25.36
CA ARG A 454 -17.94 16.19 24.99
C ARG A 454 -18.19 17.19 26.16
N PRO A 455 -18.16 18.50 25.88
CA PRO A 455 -18.09 19.12 24.55
C PRO A 455 -16.67 19.20 23.96
N HIS A 456 -15.66 18.72 24.67
CA HIS A 456 -14.25 18.85 24.29
C HIS A 456 -13.75 17.66 23.46
N MET A 457 -12.69 17.90 22.71
CA MET A 457 -11.95 16.85 22.01
C MET A 457 -10.48 16.91 22.41
N VAL A 458 -9.90 15.75 22.70
CA VAL A 458 -8.51 15.63 23.14
C VAL A 458 -7.74 14.69 22.22
N LEU A 459 -6.45 14.98 22.00
CA LEU A 459 -5.55 14.05 21.33
C LEU A 459 -5.23 12.89 22.26
N ARG A 460 -5.19 11.67 21.72
CA ARG A 460 -4.90 10.46 22.52
C ARG A 460 -3.41 10.23 22.79
N ASP A 461 -2.52 10.75 21.92
CA ASP A 461 -1.07 10.50 21.98
C ASP A 461 -0.28 11.52 21.12
N PHE A 462 1.06 11.40 21.15
CA PHE A 462 1.98 12.18 20.29
C PHE A 462 3.02 11.27 19.60
N GLY A 463 2.65 10.04 19.27
CA GLY A 463 3.61 8.97 18.98
C GLY A 463 4.60 9.25 17.86
N LEU A 464 4.11 9.71 16.71
CA LEU A 464 5.03 10.06 15.63
C LEU A 464 5.79 11.35 15.94
N ALA A 465 5.27 12.28 16.75
CA ALA A 465 5.96 13.54 17.04
C ALA A 465 7.35 13.35 17.68
N THR A 466 7.59 12.22 18.36
CA THR A 466 8.89 11.89 18.98
C THR A 466 9.83 11.13 18.05
N LEU A 467 9.37 10.75 16.87
CA LEU A 467 10.15 10.04 15.88
C LEU A 467 10.62 11.00 14.78
N PRO A 468 11.82 10.80 14.21
CA PRO A 468 12.21 11.54 13.01
C PRO A 468 11.21 11.29 11.86
N PRO A 469 10.87 12.31 11.05
CA PRO A 469 9.98 12.09 9.93
C PRO A 469 10.47 11.14 8.87
N ARG A 470 9.56 10.26 8.41
CA ARG A 470 9.86 9.22 7.43
C ARG A 470 8.81 9.23 6.31
N PRO A 471 9.23 9.13 5.04
CA PRO A 471 8.30 8.83 3.95
C PRO A 471 7.56 7.51 4.24
N GLY A 472 6.30 7.44 3.86
CA GLY A 472 5.40 6.30 4.07
C GLY A 472 4.66 6.28 5.39
N GLU A 473 4.98 7.15 6.35
CA GLU A 473 4.35 7.16 7.66
C GLU A 473 2.86 7.54 7.62
N ASN A 474 2.12 7.14 8.65
CA ASN A 474 0.67 7.31 8.74
C ASN A 474 -0.08 6.87 7.45
N PRO A 475 0.12 5.63 6.98
CA PRO A 475 -0.54 5.16 5.77
C PRO A 475 -2.06 5.17 5.94
N GLY A 476 -2.76 5.42 4.84
CA GLY A 476 -4.21 5.42 4.78
C GLY A 476 -4.79 6.74 4.27
N PRO A 477 -6.12 6.92 4.37
CA PRO A 477 -6.84 7.94 3.61
C PRO A 477 -6.66 9.38 4.13
N TYR A 478 -5.99 9.55 5.27
CA TYR A 478 -5.65 10.86 5.84
C TYR A 478 -4.18 11.24 5.56
N GLN A 479 -3.40 10.37 4.92
CA GLN A 479 -1.99 10.59 4.67
C GLN A 479 -1.76 11.84 3.79
N ALA A 480 -0.99 12.78 4.32
CA ALA A 480 -0.66 14.01 3.61
C ALA A 480 0.27 13.72 2.42
N PRO A 481 0.21 14.53 1.34
CA PRO A 481 1.06 14.35 0.16
C PRO A 481 2.56 14.23 0.48
N GLU A 482 3.08 15.04 1.40
CA GLU A 482 4.48 15.04 1.81
C GLU A 482 4.89 13.81 2.62
N GLN A 483 3.94 13.12 3.24
CA GLN A 483 4.19 11.85 3.94
C GLN A 483 4.30 10.68 2.97
N ARG A 484 3.88 10.83 1.71
CA ARG A 484 3.97 9.75 0.72
C ARG A 484 5.41 9.58 0.26
N TYR A 485 5.76 8.35 -0.11
CA TYR A 485 7.05 8.08 -0.74
C TYR A 485 7.24 8.93 -2.00
N GLY A 486 8.41 9.55 -2.15
CA GLY A 486 8.77 10.31 -3.35
C GLY A 486 8.19 11.72 -3.44
N SER A 487 7.60 12.27 -2.37
CA SER A 487 6.93 13.57 -2.38
C SER A 487 7.84 14.79 -2.59
N GLY A 488 9.16 14.65 -2.36
CA GLY A 488 10.12 15.76 -2.42
C GLY A 488 10.03 16.76 -1.25
N PHE A 489 8.96 16.72 -0.47
CA PHE A 489 8.75 17.52 0.73
C PHE A 489 8.96 16.67 1.99
N ARG A 490 9.32 17.32 3.11
CA ARG A 490 9.44 16.63 4.41
C ARG A 490 8.16 16.84 5.22
N PRO A 491 7.64 15.79 5.90
CA PRO A 491 6.55 15.97 6.85
C PRO A 491 6.93 16.96 7.97
N GLY A 492 5.97 17.77 8.38
CA GLY A 492 6.16 18.89 9.31
C GLY A 492 4.82 19.46 9.77
N PRO A 493 4.77 20.68 10.34
CA PRO A 493 3.50 21.26 10.81
C PRO A 493 2.41 21.38 9.74
N ALA A 494 2.79 21.59 8.48
CA ALA A 494 1.84 21.62 7.35
C ALA A 494 1.15 20.27 7.11
N THR A 495 1.75 19.16 7.56
CA THR A 495 1.17 17.81 7.51
C THR A 495 -0.06 17.72 8.40
N ASP A 496 0.01 18.27 9.61
CA ASP A 496 -1.10 18.27 10.54
C ASP A 496 -2.25 19.14 10.02
N VAL A 497 -1.94 20.26 9.35
CA VAL A 497 -2.94 21.10 8.67
C VAL A 497 -3.71 20.31 7.62
N TYR A 498 -3.02 19.53 6.78
CA TYR A 498 -3.69 18.68 5.79
C TYR A 498 -4.56 17.63 6.44
N GLN A 499 -4.06 16.96 7.49
CA GLN A 499 -4.81 15.90 8.16
C GLN A 499 -6.05 16.43 8.89
N LEU A 500 -5.96 17.61 9.51
CA LEU A 500 -7.14 18.33 10.05
C LEU A 500 -8.13 18.68 8.94
N GLY A 501 -7.63 19.17 7.79
CA GLY A 501 -8.44 19.42 6.59
C GLY A 501 -9.15 18.17 6.09
N ALA A 502 -8.48 17.02 6.10
CA ALA A 502 -9.04 15.74 5.68
C ALA A 502 -10.11 15.21 6.65
N LEU A 503 -9.94 15.42 7.97
CA LEU A 503 -10.96 15.12 8.97
C LEU A 503 -12.21 15.99 8.78
N LEU A 504 -12.04 17.29 8.56
CA LEU A 504 -13.13 18.23 8.27
C LEU A 504 -13.83 17.90 6.95
N TYR A 505 -13.06 17.58 5.91
CA TYR A 505 -13.61 17.15 4.63
C TYR A 505 -14.48 15.91 4.78
N ARG A 506 -14.05 14.91 5.57
CA ARG A 506 -14.89 13.73 5.85
C ARG A 506 -16.16 14.10 6.62
N ALA A 507 -16.08 15.01 7.58
CA ALA A 507 -17.25 15.48 8.32
C ALA A 507 -18.30 16.14 7.40
N LEU A 508 -17.84 16.85 6.36
CA LEU A 508 -18.70 17.54 5.40
C LEU A 508 -19.21 16.63 4.27
N ALA A 509 -18.34 15.79 3.71
CA ALA A 509 -18.60 15.06 2.48
C ALA A 509 -18.95 13.58 2.68
N GLY A 510 -18.84 13.04 3.90
CA GLY A 510 -19.04 11.61 4.18
C GLY A 510 -18.03 10.68 3.55
N ARG A 511 -16.90 11.22 3.04
CA ARG A 511 -15.80 10.47 2.41
C ARG A 511 -14.49 11.22 2.61
N THR A 512 -13.36 10.55 2.43
CA THR A 512 -12.02 11.16 2.54
C THR A 512 -11.61 11.82 1.21
N PRO A 513 -10.65 12.78 1.24
CA PRO A 513 -10.17 13.43 0.01
C PRO A 513 -9.41 12.45 -0.89
N ALA A 514 -9.70 12.46 -2.20
CA ALA A 514 -9.02 11.63 -3.19
C ALA A 514 -7.61 12.18 -3.52
N PRO A 515 -6.65 11.33 -3.96
CA PRO A 515 -5.33 11.80 -4.41
C PRO A 515 -5.43 12.59 -5.74
N GLY A 516 -5.44 13.92 -5.67
CA GLY A 516 -5.53 14.83 -6.81
C GLY A 516 -5.89 16.26 -6.39
N PRO A 517 -6.02 17.23 -7.31
CA PRO A 517 -6.52 18.56 -6.95
C PRO A 517 -7.92 18.41 -6.32
N PRO A 518 -8.13 18.89 -5.09
CA PRO A 518 -9.40 18.70 -4.41
C PRO A 518 -10.49 19.51 -5.12
N GLY A 519 -11.33 18.83 -5.90
CA GLY A 519 -12.62 19.38 -6.31
C GLY A 519 -13.59 19.32 -5.13
N LEU A 520 -13.43 20.20 -4.13
CA LEU A 520 -14.63 20.78 -3.53
C LEU A 520 -15.07 21.86 -4.51
N SER A 521 -15.76 21.48 -5.59
CA SER A 521 -16.56 22.48 -6.27
C SER A 521 -17.52 23.06 -5.21
N PRO A 522 -17.70 24.38 -5.13
CA PRO A 522 -18.72 25.03 -4.28
C PRO A 522 -20.15 24.48 -4.46
N GLN A 523 -20.35 23.57 -5.42
CA GLN A 523 -21.60 22.89 -5.75
C GLN A 523 -21.82 21.55 -5.02
N VAL A 524 -20.94 21.11 -4.12
CA VAL A 524 -21.08 19.84 -3.36
C VAL A 524 -21.28 20.04 -1.86
N ALA A 525 -21.11 21.26 -1.34
CA ALA A 525 -21.49 21.54 0.03
C ALA A 525 -23.03 21.58 0.11
N PRO A 526 -23.69 20.80 1.00
CA PRO A 526 -25.10 21.02 1.30
C PRO A 526 -25.33 22.49 1.65
N ALA A 527 -26.50 23.06 1.33
CA ALA A 527 -26.83 24.46 1.58
C ALA A 527 -26.69 24.92 3.05
N SER A 528 -26.41 24.00 3.98
CA SER A 528 -26.20 24.21 5.41
C SER A 528 -24.73 24.46 5.83
N VAL A 529 -23.75 24.38 4.93
CA VAL A 529 -22.33 24.57 5.27
C VAL A 529 -21.88 26.01 4.97
N PRO A 530 -21.31 26.75 5.95
CA PRO A 530 -20.79 28.08 5.69
C PRO A 530 -19.65 28.11 4.67
N ASP A 531 -19.66 29.08 3.75
CA ASP A 531 -18.59 29.29 2.75
C ASP A 531 -17.21 29.46 3.40
N SER A 532 -17.17 30.09 4.57
CA SER A 532 -15.98 30.27 5.40
C SER A 532 -15.33 28.91 5.71
N LEU A 533 -16.12 27.92 6.12
CA LEU A 533 -15.66 26.58 6.44
C LEU A 533 -15.19 25.83 5.18
N ALA A 534 -15.93 25.93 4.08
CA ALA A 534 -15.55 25.30 2.82
C ALA A 534 -14.19 25.82 2.30
N HIS A 535 -13.97 27.14 2.36
CA HIS A 535 -12.72 27.78 1.97
C HIS A 535 -11.54 27.30 2.84
N VAL A 536 -11.76 27.20 4.15
CA VAL A 536 -10.76 26.72 5.12
C VAL A 536 -10.33 25.29 4.80
N VAL A 537 -11.29 24.40 4.54
CA VAL A 537 -11.01 23.00 4.19
C VAL A 537 -10.25 22.91 2.87
N ALA A 538 -10.66 23.67 1.84
CA ALA A 538 -9.95 23.70 0.56
C ALA A 538 -8.50 24.20 0.70
N GLY A 539 -8.28 25.24 1.53
CA GLY A 539 -6.94 25.75 1.83
C GLY A 539 -6.05 24.72 2.53
N ALA A 540 -6.60 23.98 3.49
CA ALA A 540 -5.88 22.94 4.23
C ALA A 540 -5.50 21.74 3.34
N LEU A 541 -6.33 21.40 2.34
CA LEU A 541 -6.13 20.24 1.45
C LEU A 541 -5.24 20.51 0.22
N ARG A 542 -4.57 21.67 0.15
CA ARG A 542 -3.62 21.97 -0.92
C ARG A 542 -2.50 20.92 -0.98
N GLN A 543 -2.13 20.51 -2.18
CA GLN A 543 -1.10 19.48 -2.37
C GLN A 543 0.27 19.97 -1.93
N ASP A 544 0.63 21.21 -2.30
CA ASP A 544 1.83 21.88 -1.83
C ASP A 544 1.69 22.27 -0.35
N PRO A 545 2.55 21.75 0.56
CA PRO A 545 2.52 22.11 1.98
C PRO A 545 2.80 23.60 2.22
N GLY A 546 3.60 24.26 1.39
CA GLY A 546 3.91 25.69 1.51
C GLY A 546 2.74 26.60 1.15
N ALA A 547 1.76 26.07 0.42
CA ALA A 547 0.55 26.81 0.06
C ALA A 547 -0.57 26.69 1.11
N ARG A 548 -0.42 25.86 2.15
CA ARG A 548 -1.45 25.66 3.18
C ARG A 548 -1.43 26.80 4.21
N PRO A 549 -2.56 27.15 4.85
CA PRO A 549 -2.56 28.10 5.96
C PRO A 549 -1.76 27.54 7.15
N GLY A 550 -1.17 28.43 7.96
CA GLY A 550 -0.57 28.02 9.23
C GLY A 550 -1.62 27.49 10.22
N VAL A 551 -1.21 26.63 11.16
CA VAL A 551 -2.12 25.99 12.13
C VAL A 551 -2.92 27.01 12.94
N ARG A 552 -2.30 28.12 13.37
CA ARG A 552 -2.98 29.21 14.07
C ARG A 552 -4.10 29.83 13.23
N THR A 553 -3.83 30.10 11.96
CA THR A 553 -4.82 30.64 11.02
C THR A 553 -5.97 29.65 10.82
N LEU A 554 -5.65 28.37 10.64
CA LEU A 554 -6.65 27.30 10.57
C LEU A 554 -7.54 27.29 11.82
N ARG A 555 -6.95 27.29 13.01
CA ARG A 555 -7.67 27.27 14.29
C ARG A 555 -8.62 28.46 14.45
N LEU A 556 -8.13 29.67 14.20
CA LEU A 556 -8.97 30.88 14.29
C LEU A 556 -10.15 30.82 13.32
N ALA A 557 -9.93 30.29 12.11
CA ALA A 557 -11.00 30.11 11.14
C ALA A 557 -12.02 29.04 11.57
N LEU A 558 -11.57 27.94 12.20
CA LEU A 558 -12.49 26.94 12.77
C LEU A 558 -13.32 27.52 13.93
N LEU A 559 -12.73 28.37 14.77
CA LEU A 559 -13.47 29.06 15.84
C LEU A 559 -14.51 30.03 15.28
N ALA A 560 -14.19 30.74 14.20
CA ALA A 560 -15.15 31.60 13.50
C ALA A 560 -16.29 30.78 12.89
N ALA A 561 -15.97 29.72 12.15
CA ALA A 561 -16.95 28.81 11.56
C ALA A 561 -17.85 28.15 12.61
N ALA A 562 -17.32 27.79 13.79
CA ALA A 562 -18.13 27.26 14.89
C ALA A 562 -19.14 28.29 15.44
N ARG A 563 -18.78 29.59 15.47
CA ARG A 563 -19.72 30.66 15.87
C ARG A 563 -20.83 30.84 14.83
N GLU A 564 -20.49 30.82 13.54
CA GLU A 564 -21.46 30.87 12.45
C GLU A 564 -22.43 29.68 12.52
N LEU A 565 -21.92 28.46 12.67
CA LEU A 565 -22.74 27.25 12.81
C LEU A 565 -23.66 27.29 14.05
N SER A 566 -23.23 27.90 15.15
CA SER A 566 -24.08 28.07 16.34
C SER A 566 -25.21 29.07 16.15
N SER A 567 -25.11 29.96 15.15
CA SER A 567 -26.13 30.95 14.80
C SER A 567 -27.14 30.43 13.78
N VAL A 568 -26.89 29.29 13.14
CA VAL A 568 -27.81 28.64 12.21
C VAL A 568 -28.89 27.90 13.03
N PRO A 569 -30.18 28.25 12.90
CA PRO A 569 -31.24 27.53 13.60
C PRO A 569 -31.26 26.06 13.15
N PRO A 570 -31.46 25.10 14.07
CA PRO A 570 -31.50 23.68 13.70
C PRO A 570 -32.58 23.46 12.65
N THR A 571 -32.22 22.78 11.57
CA THR A 571 -33.15 22.36 10.52
C THR A 571 -34.25 21.54 11.19
N GLN A 572 -35.49 22.04 11.14
CA GLN A 572 -36.65 21.27 11.63
C GLN A 572 -36.69 19.95 10.86
N ARG A 573 -36.63 18.84 11.60
CA ARG A 573 -36.65 17.47 11.06
C ARG A 573 -37.97 17.15 10.39
#